data_AF-A0A5B8FJX3-F1
#
_entry.id   AF-A0A5B8FJX3-F1
#
_cell.length_a   1.000
_cell.length_b   1.000
_cell.length_c   1.000
_cell.angle_alpha   90.00
_cell.angle_beta   90.00
_cell.angle_gamma   90.00
#
_symmetry.space_group_name_H-M   'P 1'
#
loop_
_entity.id
_entity.type
_entity.pdbx_description
1 polymer ?
#
loop_
_entity_poly.entity_id
_entity_poly.type
_entity_poly.pdbx_seq_one_letter_code
_entity_poly.pdbx_strand_id
1 'polypeptide(L)'
;MLHTLRLLAPALIPSWRFFREVAPSPRIEYALVAQPDQPPPGWAPARPRPGHLPVSRMLLRLFWNPGWNETLYLVTLSERLAVAPTAQDAEEIGRRILRDLGPGEGYLRFRLVFLRREGGGITRSVAYLSAPIARTPGA
;
A
#
# COMPACT_ATOMS: atom_id res chain seq x y z
N MET A 1 -16.22 33.40 14.04
CA MET A 1 -15.74 32.30 13.18
C MET A 1 -14.46 31.65 13.69
N LEU A 2 -13.35 32.40 13.85
CA LEU A 2 -12.07 31.83 14.33
C LEU A 2 -12.16 31.18 15.73
N HIS A 3 -12.98 31.74 16.61
CA HIS A 3 -13.20 31.21 17.96
C HIS A 3 -13.93 29.85 17.96
N THR A 4 -14.92 29.68 17.07
CA THR A 4 -15.64 28.42 16.88
C THR A 4 -14.72 27.32 16.34
N LEU A 5 -13.88 27.64 15.34
CA LEU A 5 -12.87 26.71 14.84
C LEU A 5 -11.88 26.30 15.93
N ARG A 6 -11.48 27.23 16.80
CA ARG A 6 -10.59 26.96 17.94
C ARG A 6 -11.22 26.04 18.98
N LEU A 7 -12.53 26.15 19.21
CA LEU A 7 -13.28 25.26 20.11
C LEU A 7 -13.48 23.86 19.50
N LEU A 8 -13.62 23.76 18.18
CA LEU A 8 -13.82 22.48 17.47
C LEU A 8 -12.52 21.75 17.13
N ALA A 9 -11.39 22.46 17.02
CA ALA A 9 -10.10 21.87 16.67
C ALA A 9 -9.69 20.64 17.51
N PRO A 10 -9.90 20.61 18.85
CA PRO A 10 -9.59 19.43 19.66
C PRO A 10 -10.50 18.22 19.37
N ALA A 11 -11.73 18.46 18.91
CA ALA A 11 -12.68 17.41 18.54
C ALA A 11 -12.43 16.88 17.12
N LEU A 12 -11.91 17.73 16.22
CA LEU A 12 -11.62 17.38 14.83
C LEU A 12 -10.28 16.66 14.65
N ILE A 13 -9.32 16.87 15.55
CA ILE A 13 -8.01 16.23 15.50
C ILE A 13 -7.89 15.29 16.71
N PRO A 14 -8.18 13.98 16.55
CA PRO A 14 -8.06 13.05 17.65
C PRO A 14 -6.63 13.09 18.20
N SER A 15 -6.53 13.09 19.53
CA SER A 15 -5.23 13.08 20.20
C SER A 15 -4.45 11.82 19.82
N TRP A 16 -3.17 11.96 19.50
CA TRP A 16 -2.26 10.83 19.29
C TRP A 16 -2.17 9.89 20.51
N ARG A 17 -2.68 10.31 21.67
CA ARG A 17 -2.76 9.53 22.91
C ARG A 17 -3.71 8.32 22.83
N PHE A 18 -4.57 8.22 21.81
CA PHE A 18 -5.47 7.08 21.63
C PHE A 18 -4.80 5.83 21.03
N PHE A 19 -3.61 5.97 20.43
CA PHE A 19 -2.91 4.84 19.82
C PHE A 19 -1.95 4.20 20.83
N ARG A 20 -2.21 2.93 21.18
CA ARG A 20 -1.36 2.17 22.10
C ARG A 20 0.01 1.83 21.50
N GLU A 21 0.07 1.61 20.19
CA GLU A 21 1.29 1.28 19.46
C GLU A 21 1.22 1.82 18.03
N VAL A 22 2.35 2.25 17.49
CA VAL A 22 2.53 2.55 16.06
C VAL A 22 3.39 1.44 15.46
N ALA A 23 2.74 0.40 14.96
CA ALA A 23 3.41 -0.73 14.34
C ALA A 23 3.84 -0.43 12.88
N PRO A 24 4.84 -1.15 12.34
CA PRO A 24 5.16 -1.11 10.92
C PRO A 24 3.95 -1.47 10.05
N SER A 25 3.60 -0.60 9.09
CA SER A 25 2.56 -0.87 8.11
C SER A 25 3.12 -1.63 6.90
N PRO A 26 2.40 -2.63 6.35
CA PRO A 26 2.86 -3.41 5.21
C PRO A 26 2.96 -2.53 3.95
N ARG A 27 4.04 -2.73 3.19
CA ARG A 27 4.24 -2.12 1.88
C ARG A 27 4.16 -3.18 0.81
N ILE A 28 3.31 -2.95 -0.17
CA ILE A 28 3.20 -3.81 -1.34
C ILE A 28 4.27 -3.40 -2.35
N GLU A 29 5.09 -4.36 -2.74
CA GLU A 29 5.97 -4.24 -3.88
C GLU A 29 5.61 -5.28 -4.92
N TYR A 30 5.84 -4.95 -6.19
CA TYR A 30 5.63 -5.86 -7.30
C TYR A 30 6.86 -5.94 -8.19
N ALA A 31 6.91 -7.02 -8.95
CA ALA A 31 7.89 -7.26 -9.99
C ALA A 31 7.20 -7.88 -11.21
N LEU A 32 7.73 -7.58 -12.38
CA LEU A 32 7.31 -8.17 -13.64
C LEU A 32 8.40 -9.14 -14.10
N VAL A 33 8.00 -10.34 -14.47
CA VAL A 33 8.89 -11.40 -14.95
C VAL A 33 8.35 -11.99 -16.24
N ALA A 34 9.23 -12.43 -17.13
CA ALA A 34 8.80 -13.03 -18.41
C ALA A 34 8.28 -14.46 -18.21
N GLN A 35 8.89 -15.21 -17.28
CA GLN A 35 8.54 -16.58 -16.96
C GLN A 35 8.16 -16.72 -15.48
N PRO A 36 7.28 -17.65 -15.10
CA PRO A 36 6.76 -17.76 -13.74
C PRO A 36 7.86 -18.08 -12.71
N ASP A 37 8.84 -18.90 -13.10
CA ASP A 37 9.94 -19.34 -12.24
C ASP A 37 11.16 -18.42 -12.28
N GLN A 38 11.12 -17.37 -13.11
CA GLN A 38 12.23 -16.43 -13.23
C GLN A 38 12.37 -15.58 -11.95
N PRO A 39 13.60 -15.36 -11.46
CA PRO A 39 13.82 -14.42 -10.36
C PRO A 39 13.45 -12.99 -10.81
N PRO A 40 12.71 -12.23 -9.96
CA PRO A 40 12.41 -10.83 -10.20
C PRO A 40 13.66 -9.97 -10.47
N PRO A 41 13.74 -9.22 -11.58
CA PRO A 41 14.88 -8.34 -11.86
C PRO A 41 14.96 -7.16 -10.89
N GLY A 42 13.84 -6.79 -10.27
CA GLY A 42 13.74 -5.72 -9.30
C GLY A 42 12.33 -5.60 -8.74
N TRP A 43 12.20 -4.90 -7.62
CA TRP A 43 10.92 -4.70 -6.93
C TRP A 43 10.56 -3.22 -6.94
N ALA A 44 9.37 -2.90 -7.45
CA ALA A 44 8.81 -1.56 -7.48
C ALA A 44 7.66 -1.42 -6.47
N PRO A 45 7.49 -0.25 -5.82
CA PRO A 45 6.36 -0.04 -4.93
C PRO A 45 5.05 0.03 -5.74
N ALA A 46 4.02 -0.72 -5.33
CA ALA A 46 2.70 -0.68 -5.97
C ALA A 46 1.98 0.67 -5.77
N ARG A 47 2.32 1.39 -4.70
CA ARG A 47 1.82 2.73 -4.38
C ARG A 47 3.01 3.65 -4.10
N PRO A 48 3.63 4.24 -5.14
CA PRO A 48 4.74 5.16 -4.95
C PRO A 48 4.27 6.39 -4.18
N ARG A 49 5.13 6.91 -3.30
CA ARG A 49 4.85 8.15 -2.57
C ARG A 49 5.04 9.33 -3.53
N PRO A 50 4.12 10.32 -3.53
CA PRO A 50 4.34 11.54 -4.30
C PRO A 50 5.57 12.27 -3.75
N GLY A 51 6.48 12.70 -4.63
CA GLY A 51 7.69 13.43 -4.24
C GLY A 51 7.39 14.82 -3.65
N HIS A 52 6.28 15.43 -4.05
CA HIS A 52 5.78 16.69 -3.50
C HIS A 52 4.26 16.68 -3.44
N LEU A 53 3.70 17.20 -2.35
CA LEU A 53 2.26 17.35 -2.17
C LEU A 53 1.97 18.77 -1.66
N PRO A 54 1.36 19.64 -2.48
CA PRO A 54 1.06 21.00 -2.04
C PRO A 54 -0.05 20.99 -0.97
N VAL A 55 0.02 21.96 -0.05
CA VAL A 55 -0.94 22.10 1.07
C VAL A 55 -2.38 22.18 0.57
N SER A 56 -2.63 22.86 -0.54
CA SER A 56 -3.96 22.93 -1.16
C SER A 56 -4.52 21.54 -1.53
N ARG A 57 -3.69 20.66 -2.10
CA ARG A 57 -4.09 19.27 -2.36
C ARG A 57 -4.27 18.47 -1.08
N MET A 58 -3.52 18.74 -0.02
CA MET A 58 -3.77 18.10 1.28
C MET A 58 -5.16 18.45 1.83
N LEU A 59 -5.55 19.72 1.76
CA LEU A 59 -6.85 20.19 2.24
C LEU A 59 -8.01 19.60 1.42
N LEU A 60 -7.91 19.57 0.09
CA LEU A 60 -8.94 18.97 -0.77
C LEU A 60 -9.15 17.48 -0.47
N ARG A 61 -8.08 16.76 -0.11
CA ARG A 61 -8.14 15.33 0.24
C ARG A 61 -8.87 15.04 1.54
N LEU A 62 -9.12 16.02 2.41
CA LEU A 62 -9.95 15.86 3.61
C LEU A 62 -11.42 15.65 3.27
N PHE A 63 -11.88 16.13 2.10
CA PHE A 63 -13.28 16.01 1.67
C PHE A 63 -13.51 14.78 0.80
N TRP A 64 -12.64 14.54 -0.20
CA TRP A 64 -12.79 13.42 -1.12
C TRP A 64 -11.44 12.97 -1.68
N ASN A 65 -11.12 11.69 -1.51
CA ASN A 65 -9.89 11.11 -2.05
C ASN A 65 -10.04 9.61 -2.37
N PRO A 66 -10.59 9.24 -3.54
CA PRO A 66 -10.84 7.84 -3.88
C PRO A 66 -9.54 7.02 -3.96
N GLY A 67 -8.43 7.62 -4.40
CA GLY A 67 -7.14 6.94 -4.42
C GLY A 67 -6.57 6.64 -3.02
N TRP A 68 -6.94 7.42 -2.00
CA TRP A 68 -6.58 7.12 -0.63
C TRP A 68 -7.43 6.00 -0.05
N ASN A 69 -8.74 5.98 -0.35
CA ASN A 69 -9.61 4.86 0.04
C ASN A 69 -9.10 3.54 -0.54
N GLU A 70 -8.69 3.56 -1.81
CA GLU A 70 -8.06 2.41 -2.46
C GLU A 70 -6.77 1.96 -1.75
N THR A 71 -5.94 2.92 -1.34
CA THR A 71 -4.69 2.64 -0.63
C THR A 71 -4.97 2.04 0.75
N LEU A 72 -5.92 2.59 1.50
CA LEU A 72 -6.34 2.06 2.80
C LEU A 72 -6.89 0.64 2.67
N TYR A 73 -7.71 0.38 1.66
CA TYR A 73 -8.23 -0.96 1.40
C TYR A 73 -7.11 -1.97 1.12
N LEU A 74 -6.13 -1.61 0.28
CA LEU A 74 -4.97 -2.46 0.02
C LEU A 74 -4.10 -2.70 1.27
N VAL A 75 -3.99 -1.71 2.17
CA VAL A 75 -3.32 -1.88 3.46
C VAL A 75 -4.08 -2.90 4.31
N THR A 76 -5.41 -2.78 4.42
CA THR A 76 -6.23 -3.75 5.17
C THR A 76 -6.08 -5.18 4.64
N LEU A 77 -6.11 -5.36 3.31
CA LEU A 77 -5.86 -6.68 2.70
C LEU A 77 -4.45 -7.19 3.02
N SER A 78 -3.46 -6.31 3.00
CA SER A 78 -2.07 -6.68 3.29
C SER A 78 -1.87 -7.07 4.75
N GLU A 79 -2.50 -6.36 5.68
CA GLU A 79 -2.46 -6.68 7.11
C GLU A 79 -3.11 -8.04 7.37
N ARG A 80 -4.28 -8.29 6.78
CA ARG A 80 -4.95 -9.61 6.86
C ARG A 80 -4.07 -10.71 6.28
N LEU A 81 -3.53 -10.50 5.08
CA LEU A 81 -2.70 -11.48 4.38
C LEU A 81 -1.39 -11.77 5.14
N ALA A 82 -0.83 -10.79 5.86
CA ALA A 82 0.36 -10.98 6.68
C ALA A 82 0.10 -11.80 7.95
N VAL A 83 -1.12 -11.77 8.49
CA VAL A 83 -1.50 -12.51 9.71
C VAL A 83 -2.01 -13.92 9.36
N ALA A 84 -2.93 -14.01 8.41
CA ALA A 84 -3.56 -15.26 7.99
C ALA A 84 -3.68 -15.27 6.46
N PRO A 85 -2.70 -15.86 5.75
CA PRO A 85 -2.70 -15.83 4.29
C PRO A 85 -3.93 -16.52 3.69
N THR A 86 -4.75 -15.76 2.94
CA THR A 86 -5.88 -16.30 2.17
C THR A 86 -5.67 -16.09 0.68
N ALA A 87 -6.14 -17.04 -0.15
CA ALA A 87 -6.05 -16.93 -1.60
C ALA A 87 -6.83 -15.71 -2.12
N GLN A 88 -8.00 -15.45 -1.54
CA GLN A 88 -8.88 -14.34 -1.93
C GLN A 88 -8.23 -12.98 -1.72
N ASP A 89 -7.58 -12.74 -0.56
CA ASP A 89 -6.91 -11.47 -0.29
C ASP A 89 -5.71 -11.27 -1.24
N ALA A 90 -4.98 -12.34 -1.56
CA ALA A 90 -3.86 -12.29 -2.51
C ALA A 90 -4.32 -12.02 -3.96
N GLU A 91 -5.40 -12.66 -4.39
CA GLU A 91 -6.02 -12.44 -5.71
C GLU A 91 -6.54 -11.00 -5.84
N GLU A 92 -7.17 -10.46 -4.81
CA GLU A 92 -7.67 -9.08 -4.79
C GLU A 92 -6.55 -8.05 -4.92
N ILE A 93 -5.44 -8.24 -4.18
CA ILE A 93 -4.25 -7.41 -4.31
C ILE A 93 -3.67 -7.51 -5.73
N GLY A 94 -3.49 -8.74 -6.23
CA GLY A 94 -2.97 -9.00 -7.56
C GLY A 94 -3.79 -8.31 -8.66
N ARG A 95 -5.12 -8.47 -8.62
CA ARG A 95 -6.05 -7.88 -9.59
C ARG A 95 -5.99 -6.36 -9.61
N ARG A 96 -5.87 -5.71 -8.44
CA ARG A 96 -5.77 -4.25 -8.35
C ARG A 96 -4.44 -3.73 -8.87
N ILE A 97 -3.34 -4.44 -8.62
CA ILE A 97 -2.03 -4.10 -9.21
C ILE A 97 -2.08 -4.25 -10.73
N LEU A 98 -2.65 -5.34 -11.25
CA LEU A 98 -2.80 -5.58 -12.69
C LEU A 98 -3.65 -4.49 -13.35
N ARG A 99 -4.77 -4.10 -12.73
CA ARG A 99 -5.61 -3.01 -13.21
C ARG A 99 -4.82 -1.71 -13.35
N ASP A 100 -3.96 -1.40 -12.39
CA ASP A 100 -3.19 -0.16 -12.39
C ASP A 100 -2.01 -0.19 -13.37
N LEU A 101 -1.46 -1.39 -13.63
CA LEU A 101 -0.42 -1.60 -14.65
C LEU A 101 -0.95 -1.62 -16.08
N GLY A 102 -2.23 -1.96 -16.25
CA GLY A 102 -2.82 -2.19 -17.57
C GLY A 102 -2.36 -3.49 -18.23
N PRO A 103 -2.80 -3.71 -19.50
CA PRO A 103 -2.49 -4.92 -20.25
C PRO A 103 -0.99 -5.10 -20.48
N GLY A 104 -0.57 -6.34 -20.66
CA GLY A 104 0.81 -6.67 -21.00
C GLY A 104 1.11 -8.15 -20.88
N GLU A 105 2.30 -8.54 -21.32
CA GLU A 105 2.74 -9.93 -21.29
C GLU A 105 3.53 -10.26 -20.01
N GLY A 106 3.74 -11.55 -19.80
CA GLY A 106 4.50 -12.11 -18.69
C GLY A 106 3.66 -12.30 -17.42
N TYR A 107 4.35 -12.26 -16.28
CA TYR A 107 3.75 -12.54 -14.97
C TYR A 107 4.06 -11.42 -13.99
N LEU A 108 3.08 -11.13 -13.14
CA LEU A 108 3.19 -10.29 -11.97
C LEU A 108 3.53 -11.16 -10.75
N ARG A 109 4.51 -10.73 -9.96
CA ARG A 109 4.71 -11.20 -8.59
C ARG A 109 4.64 -10.01 -7.66
N PHE A 110 4.03 -10.19 -6.49
CA PHE A 110 4.05 -9.16 -5.46
C PHE A 110 4.53 -9.72 -4.12
N ARG A 111 5.02 -8.85 -3.26
CA ARG A 111 5.42 -9.18 -1.91
C ARG A 111 4.96 -8.13 -0.92
N LEU A 112 4.74 -8.56 0.32
CA LEU A 112 4.48 -7.67 1.44
C LEU A 112 5.75 -7.45 2.24
N VAL A 113 6.08 -6.19 2.47
CA VAL A 113 7.32 -5.79 3.12
C VAL A 113 7.03 -4.89 4.31
N PHE A 114 7.56 -5.27 5.47
CA PHE A 114 7.56 -4.42 6.64
C PHE A 114 8.91 -3.72 6.78
N LEU A 115 8.86 -2.42 7.12
CA LEU A 115 10.05 -1.64 7.44
C LEU A 115 10.03 -1.33 8.92
N ARG A 116 11.07 -1.79 9.62
CA ARG A 116 11.26 -1.51 11.04
C ARG A 116 12.52 -0.69 11.23
N ARG A 117 12.50 0.25 12.17
CA ARG A 117 13.71 0.99 12.56
C ARG A 117 14.31 0.28 13.77
N GLU A 118 15.51 -0.26 13.63
CA GLU A 118 16.26 -0.96 14.69
C GLU A 118 17.72 -0.49 14.68
N GLY A 119 18.29 -0.21 15.86
CA GLY A 119 19.72 0.10 16.00
C GLY A 119 20.23 1.28 15.16
N GLY A 120 19.38 2.25 14.82
CA GLY A 120 19.74 3.38 13.96
C GLY A 120 19.59 3.13 12.45
N GLY A 121 19.28 1.90 12.03
CA GLY A 121 19.04 1.50 10.64
C GLY A 121 17.55 1.26 10.34
N ILE A 122 17.23 1.11 9.04
CA ILE A 122 15.93 0.64 8.58
C ILE A 122 16.09 -0.80 8.09
N THR A 123 15.52 -1.75 8.84
CA THR A 123 15.50 -3.16 8.49
C THR A 123 14.26 -3.48 7.67
N ARG A 124 14.45 -4.33 6.66
CA ARG A 124 13.41 -4.73 5.71
C ARG A 124 13.11 -6.22 5.86
N SER A 125 11.87 -6.58 6.18
CA SER A 125 11.43 -7.97 6.27
C SER A 125 10.31 -8.26 5.26
N VAL A 126 10.40 -9.39 4.59
CA VAL A 126 9.36 -9.87 3.67
C VAL A 126 8.43 -10.78 4.46
N ALA A 127 7.15 -10.41 4.55
CA ALA A 127 6.14 -11.19 5.28
C ALA A 127 5.34 -12.14 4.38
N TYR A 128 5.27 -11.83 3.08
CA TYR A 128 4.54 -12.64 2.11
C TYR A 128 5.14 -12.46 0.71
N LEU A 129 5.13 -13.53 -0.08
CA LEU A 129 5.49 -13.54 -1.49
C LEU A 129 4.39 -14.29 -2.27
N SER A 130 3.84 -13.66 -3.29
CA SER A 130 2.78 -14.24 -4.10
C SER A 130 3.32 -15.33 -5.05
N ALA A 131 2.41 -16.24 -5.43
CA ALA A 131 2.57 -17.02 -6.64
C ALA A 131 2.60 -16.09 -7.88
N PRO A 132 3.19 -16.52 -9.01
CA PRO A 132 3.13 -15.78 -10.26
C PRO A 132 1.70 -15.64 -10.78
N ILE A 133 1.29 -14.42 -11.13
CA ILE A 133 -0.03 -14.09 -11.66
C ILE A 133 0.14 -13.73 -13.13
N ALA A 134 -0.50 -14.48 -14.03
CA ALA A 134 -0.42 -14.23 -15.46
C ALA A 134 -1.00 -12.84 -15.80
N ARG A 135 -0.31 -12.11 -16.69
CA ARG A 135 -0.81 -10.87 -17.27
C ARG A 135 -1.51 -11.18 -18.58
N THR A 136 -2.63 -10.53 -18.82
CA THR A 136 -3.34 -10.67 -20.09
C THR A 136 -2.78 -9.66 -21.09
N PRO A 137 -2.31 -10.09 -22.27
CA PRO A 137 -1.97 -9.18 -23.35
C PRO A 137 -3.19 -8.36 -23.75
N GLY A 138 -2.98 -7.08 -24.09
CA GLY A 138 -4.05 -6.24 -24.61
C GLY A 138 -4.47 -6.73 -25.98
N ALA A 139 -5.79 -6.81 -26.21
CA ALA A 139 -6.38 -7.17 -27.50
C ALA A 139 -6.07 -6.13 -28.58
#